data_AF-A0A6Q2YFA7-F1
#
_entry.id   AF-A0A6Q2YFA7-F1
#
_cell.length_a   1.000
_cell.length_b   1.000
_cell.length_c   1.000
_cell.angle_alpha   90.00
_cell.angle_beta   90.00
_cell.angle_gamma   90.00
#
_symmetry.space_group_name_H-M   'P 1'
#
loop_
_entity.id
_entity.type
_entity.pdbx_description
1 polymer ?
#
loop_
_entity_poly.entity_id
_entity_poly.type
_entity_poly.pdbx_seq_one_letter_code
_entity_poly.pdbx_strand_id
1 'polypeptide(L)'
;MSAISATEKVDGFTRKSMRKAQKQKKSQGSSQFRTQALTELSPLPQLKDAPSTEQQELFSQKLQQCCMLFDFMDSVTDLKSKEIKRATLNELVDYVSTNRGVLVETAYPEISNMICTNIFRTLPPSDNPDFDPEEDEPTLEASWPHIQLVYEFLLRFLENPDFQPSIAKRYIDQKFVLQLLELFDSEDPRERDFLKTVLHRIYGKFLGLRAFIRKQINNIFLRFIYETDHFNGVAELLEILGSIINGFALPLKAEHKQFLMKVLVPMHTAKGLALFHAQLAYCVVQFLEKDPILTEPVIRGLLKFWPKTCSQKEVMYLGEIEEILDVIEPTQFKKIQEPLFKQISRCVANPHFQVAERALYFWNNEYILSLIEENIDKVLPIMFGSLYRISKEHWNPTIVALVYNVLKTLMEMNSTLFDELTASYKSDRQRTWVTGQVWGKDEQSKMLRLPVLCKLSQALSS
;
A
#
# COMPACT_ATOMS: atom_id res chain seq x y z
N MET A 1 58.86 6.43 20.23
CA MET A 1 59.23 5.01 20.08
C MET A 1 58.87 4.28 21.36
N SER A 2 58.19 3.14 21.21
CA SER A 2 57.92 2.09 22.21
C SER A 2 57.04 2.48 23.41
N ALA A 3 56.27 1.61 24.06
CA ALA A 3 55.65 0.32 23.79
C ALA A 3 54.70 0.06 24.98
N ILE A 4 53.75 -0.85 24.78
CA ILE A 4 52.54 -1.14 25.55
C ILE A 4 52.82 -1.89 26.87
N SER A 5 51.88 -1.79 27.85
CA SER A 5 51.30 -2.89 28.69
C SER A 5 51.03 -2.42 30.13
N ALA A 6 49.96 -2.75 30.87
CA ALA A 6 48.70 -3.47 30.70
C ALA A 6 47.86 -3.27 31.99
N THR A 7 46.71 -3.94 32.06
CA THR A 7 45.71 -4.09 33.15
C THR A 7 44.55 -3.10 33.09
N GLU A 8 43.28 -3.46 33.27
CA GLU A 8 42.43 -4.66 33.12
C GLU A 8 41.07 -4.24 33.73
N LYS A 9 39.93 -4.58 33.07
CA LYS A 9 38.52 -4.66 33.55
C LYS A 9 37.58 -4.23 32.40
N VAL A 10 37.16 -5.12 31.49
CA VAL A 10 35.99 -6.05 31.55
C VAL A 10 34.72 -5.27 31.90
N ASP A 11 33.73 -5.07 31.03
CA ASP A 11 32.78 -6.04 30.43
C ASP A 11 31.89 -5.26 29.41
N GLY A 12 31.23 -5.78 28.38
CA GLY A 12 31.03 -7.11 27.85
C GLY A 12 30.38 -6.99 26.47
N PHE A 13 31.12 -7.33 25.41
CA PHE A 13 30.59 -7.56 24.06
C PHE A 13 31.51 -8.57 23.38
N THR A 14 31.32 -9.85 23.69
CA THR A 14 31.96 -10.92 22.91
C THR A 14 31.15 -11.15 21.65
N ARG A 15 31.67 -10.56 20.56
CA ARG A 15 31.44 -10.98 19.17
C ARG A 15 31.73 -12.47 19.01
N LYS A 16 30.77 -13.35 19.32
CA LYS A 16 30.79 -14.77 18.93
C LYS A 16 29.35 -15.28 18.90
N SER A 17 28.65 -15.07 17.78
CA SER A 17 27.75 -16.07 17.16
C SER A 17 26.94 -15.49 15.99
N MET A 18 27.60 -15.03 14.90
CA MET A 18 26.95 -14.93 13.57
C MET A 18 27.99 -15.17 12.47
N ARG A 19 28.58 -16.37 12.49
CA ARG A 19 29.10 -17.03 11.30
C ARG A 19 28.53 -18.45 11.31
N LYS A 20 27.21 -18.55 11.25
CA LYS A 20 26.56 -19.77 10.79
C LYS A 20 26.54 -19.68 9.27
N ALA A 21 27.12 -20.71 8.67
CA ALA A 21 27.29 -20.90 7.25
C ALA A 21 26.09 -20.43 6.42
N GLN A 22 26.31 -19.42 5.57
CA GLN A 22 25.65 -19.33 4.27
C GLN A 22 26.05 -20.58 3.47
N LYS A 23 25.41 -21.72 3.77
CA LYS A 23 25.12 -22.67 2.71
C LYS A 23 24.00 -22.00 1.93
N GLN A 24 24.29 -21.52 0.71
CA GLN A 24 23.26 -21.35 -0.31
C GLN A 24 22.48 -22.67 -0.39
N LYS A 25 21.35 -22.75 0.32
CA LYS A 25 20.33 -23.73 0.00
C LYS A 25 19.65 -23.15 -1.24
N LYS A 26 19.66 -23.92 -2.33
CA LYS A 26 18.96 -23.60 -3.57
C LYS A 26 17.54 -23.18 -3.23
N SER A 27 17.09 -22.00 -3.69
CA SER A 27 15.68 -21.63 -3.58
C SER A 27 14.86 -22.71 -4.28
N GLN A 28 13.81 -23.18 -3.62
CA GLN A 28 12.91 -24.14 -4.26
C GLN A 28 12.03 -23.35 -5.21
N GLY A 29 12.41 -23.28 -6.49
CA GLY A 29 11.56 -22.74 -7.54
C GLY A 29 10.18 -23.41 -7.53
N SER A 30 9.16 -22.64 -7.85
CA SER A 30 7.74 -23.02 -7.95
C SER A 30 7.42 -24.04 -9.06
N SER A 31 8.43 -24.55 -9.76
CA SER A 31 8.27 -25.52 -10.83
C SER A 31 7.91 -26.89 -10.24
N GLN A 32 6.62 -27.19 -10.13
CA GLN A 32 6.14 -28.54 -9.88
C GLN A 32 6.54 -29.46 -11.04
N PHE A 33 7.63 -30.20 -10.88
CA PHE A 33 8.10 -31.18 -11.87
C PHE A 33 7.21 -32.42 -11.89
N ARG A 34 6.54 -32.64 -13.03
CA ARG A 34 6.35 -33.99 -13.58
C ARG A 34 7.49 -34.22 -14.57
N THR A 35 8.39 -35.15 -14.26
CA THR A 35 9.46 -35.59 -15.15
C THR A 35 8.85 -36.31 -16.36
N GLN A 36 8.38 -35.57 -17.36
CA GLN A 36 8.20 -36.12 -18.70
C GLN A 36 9.59 -36.28 -19.32
N ALA A 37 9.82 -37.43 -19.96
CA ALA A 37 11.10 -37.84 -20.50
C ALA A 37 11.76 -36.73 -21.34
N LEU A 38 13.07 -36.54 -21.12
CA LEU A 38 13.96 -35.64 -21.87
C LEU A 38 13.76 -35.80 -23.38
N THR A 39 12.90 -34.98 -23.95
CA THR A 39 12.73 -34.88 -25.40
C THR A 39 13.45 -33.60 -25.80
N GLU A 40 14.60 -33.74 -26.45
CA GLU A 40 15.35 -32.59 -26.96
C GLU A 40 14.48 -31.85 -27.99
N LEU A 41 14.29 -30.54 -27.83
CA LEU A 41 13.48 -29.77 -28.75
C LEU A 41 14.17 -29.67 -30.11
N SER A 42 13.44 -30.00 -31.17
CA SER A 42 13.85 -29.68 -32.55
C SER A 42 13.26 -28.34 -32.99
N PRO A 43 14.02 -27.43 -33.59
CA PRO A 43 13.48 -26.18 -34.10
C PRO A 43 12.47 -26.44 -35.23
N LEU A 44 11.28 -25.86 -35.12
CA LEU A 44 10.25 -25.91 -36.16
C LEU A 44 10.49 -24.80 -37.22
N PRO A 45 10.00 -24.97 -38.46
CA PRO A 45 10.09 -23.94 -39.51
C PRO A 45 9.52 -22.57 -39.06
N GLN A 46 9.96 -21.48 -39.68
CA GLN A 46 9.41 -20.15 -39.37
C GLN A 46 8.02 -19.99 -39.98
N LEU A 47 7.10 -19.37 -39.23
CA LEU A 47 5.71 -19.11 -39.64
C LEU A 47 5.63 -18.27 -40.92
N LYS A 48 6.57 -17.34 -41.09
CA LYS A 48 6.64 -16.45 -42.27
C LYS A 48 7.01 -17.19 -43.57
N ASP A 49 7.71 -18.32 -43.45
CA ASP A 49 8.21 -19.10 -44.59
C ASP A 49 7.22 -20.23 -44.96
N ALA A 50 6.25 -20.52 -44.09
CA ALA A 50 5.23 -21.53 -44.31
C ALA A 50 4.10 -21.04 -45.23
N PRO A 51 3.56 -21.90 -46.12
CA PRO A 51 2.42 -21.56 -46.96
C PRO A 51 1.18 -21.31 -46.10
N SER A 52 0.29 -20.42 -46.54
CA SER A 52 -0.89 -19.97 -45.78
C SER A 52 -1.81 -21.11 -45.31
N THR A 53 -1.84 -22.23 -46.04
CA THR A 53 -2.62 -23.42 -45.70
C THR A 53 -2.07 -24.18 -44.50
N GLU A 54 -0.76 -24.13 -44.26
CA GLU A 54 -0.07 -24.86 -43.19
C GLU A 54 0.22 -23.98 -41.97
N GLN A 55 0.11 -22.65 -42.12
CA GLN A 55 0.44 -21.69 -41.06
C GLN A 55 -0.35 -21.93 -39.76
N GLN A 56 -1.64 -22.25 -39.84
CA GLN A 56 -2.47 -22.51 -38.66
C GLN A 56 -2.09 -23.80 -37.93
N GLU A 57 -1.74 -24.85 -38.68
CA GLU A 57 -1.26 -26.11 -38.11
C GLU A 57 0.12 -25.92 -37.47
N LEU A 58 1.04 -25.24 -38.16
CA LEU A 58 2.36 -24.90 -37.64
C LEU A 58 2.28 -24.02 -36.39
N PHE A 59 1.35 -23.07 -36.35
CA PHE A 59 1.07 -22.24 -35.17
C PHE A 59 0.65 -23.10 -33.98
N SER A 60 -0.26 -24.07 -34.21
CA SER A 60 -0.70 -25.00 -33.16
C SER A 60 0.45 -25.90 -32.67
N GLN A 61 1.27 -26.42 -33.57
CA GLN A 61 2.46 -27.22 -33.22
C GLN A 61 3.47 -26.42 -32.38
N LYS A 62 3.71 -25.15 -32.73
CA LYS A 62 4.58 -24.25 -31.95
C LYS A 62 4.01 -23.96 -30.56
N LEU A 63 2.70 -23.75 -30.42
CA LEU A 63 2.05 -23.58 -29.11
C LEU A 63 2.22 -24.83 -28.22
N GLN A 64 2.03 -26.02 -28.79
CA GLN A 64 2.25 -27.28 -28.08
C GLN A 64 3.71 -27.46 -27.69
N GLN A 65 4.65 -27.10 -28.57
CA GLN A 65 6.08 -27.11 -28.26
C GLN A 65 6.43 -26.21 -27.07
N CYS A 66 5.80 -25.04 -26.97
CA CYS A 66 5.98 -24.11 -25.85
C CYS A 66 5.36 -24.60 -24.53
N CYS A 67 4.57 -25.67 -24.52
CA CYS A 67 4.04 -26.28 -23.29
C CYS A 67 5.11 -27.08 -22.53
N MET A 68 6.24 -27.41 -23.17
CA MET A 68 7.34 -28.08 -22.49
C MET A 68 8.03 -27.13 -21.50
N LEU A 69 8.09 -27.55 -20.23
CA LEU A 69 8.69 -26.78 -19.14
C LEU A 69 10.17 -27.16 -18.96
N PHE A 70 10.99 -26.18 -18.59
CA PHE A 70 12.42 -26.35 -18.35
C PHE A 70 12.78 -25.94 -16.92
N ASP A 71 13.78 -26.61 -16.34
CA ASP A 71 14.36 -26.19 -15.07
C ASP A 71 15.32 -25.02 -15.29
N PHE A 72 15.05 -23.88 -14.67
CA PHE A 72 15.95 -22.72 -14.68
C PHE A 72 16.85 -22.65 -13.43
N MET A 73 16.64 -23.51 -12.44
CA MET A 73 17.52 -23.60 -11.27
C MET A 73 18.89 -24.23 -11.62
N ASP A 74 18.95 -25.00 -12.70
CA ASP A 74 20.17 -25.40 -13.37
C ASP A 74 20.33 -24.61 -14.66
N SER A 75 21.27 -23.68 -14.68
CA SER A 75 21.51 -22.78 -15.81
C SER A 75 22.18 -23.47 -17.00
N VAL A 76 22.72 -24.68 -16.84
CA VAL A 76 23.54 -25.35 -17.85
C VAL A 76 22.77 -26.46 -18.58
N THR A 77 21.76 -27.05 -17.95
CA THR A 77 20.92 -28.08 -18.58
C THR A 77 20.03 -27.49 -19.67
N ASP A 78 19.82 -28.26 -20.74
CA ASP A 78 18.86 -27.97 -21.81
C ASP A 78 19.02 -26.60 -22.49
N LEU A 79 20.22 -25.99 -22.45
CA LEU A 79 20.48 -24.65 -23.02
C LEU A 79 19.94 -24.47 -24.44
N LYS A 80 20.18 -25.46 -25.30
CA LYS A 80 19.69 -25.46 -26.69
C LYS A 80 18.17 -25.49 -26.74
N SER A 81 17.51 -26.37 -25.99
CA SER A 81 16.06 -26.46 -25.94
C SER A 81 15.41 -25.21 -25.33
N LYS A 82 16.03 -24.64 -24.29
CA LYS A 82 15.62 -23.37 -23.68
C LYS A 82 15.66 -22.23 -24.70
N GLU A 83 16.71 -22.14 -25.50
CA GLU A 83 16.83 -21.13 -26.55
C GLU A 83 15.82 -21.34 -27.68
N ILE A 84 15.58 -22.59 -28.10
CA ILE A 84 14.54 -22.92 -29.10
C ILE A 84 13.16 -22.46 -28.62
N LYS A 85 12.79 -22.75 -27.37
CA LYS A 85 11.52 -22.30 -26.79
C LYS A 85 11.46 -20.77 -26.71
N ARG A 86 12.54 -20.11 -26.29
CA ARG A 86 12.62 -18.64 -26.22
C ARG A 86 12.39 -18.00 -27.60
N ALA A 87 13.09 -18.48 -28.62
CA ALA A 87 12.95 -17.99 -29.99
C ALA A 87 11.54 -18.24 -30.55
N THR A 88 10.97 -19.41 -30.26
CA THR A 88 9.60 -19.77 -30.69
C THR A 88 8.55 -18.88 -30.01
N LEU A 89 8.65 -18.65 -28.70
CA LEU A 89 7.76 -17.72 -27.99
C LEU A 89 7.85 -16.30 -28.54
N ASN A 90 9.05 -15.80 -28.83
CA ASN A 90 9.25 -14.49 -29.42
C ASN A 90 8.59 -14.38 -30.80
N GLU A 91 8.78 -15.39 -31.65
CA GLU A 91 8.10 -15.48 -32.95
C GLU A 91 6.58 -15.49 -32.82
N LEU A 92 6.03 -16.23 -31.84
CA LEU A 92 4.59 -16.29 -31.59
C LEU A 92 4.02 -14.93 -31.15
N VAL A 93 4.76 -14.17 -30.31
CA VAL A 93 4.41 -12.80 -29.92
C VAL A 93 4.32 -11.91 -31.16
N ASP A 94 5.36 -11.91 -31.99
CA ASP A 94 5.41 -11.10 -33.22
C ASP A 94 4.27 -11.49 -34.18
N TYR A 95 4.03 -12.79 -34.34
CA TYR A 95 3.02 -13.32 -35.26
C TYR A 95 1.61 -12.89 -34.87
N VAL A 96 1.22 -13.04 -33.59
CA VAL A 96 -0.10 -12.62 -33.09
C VAL A 96 -0.25 -11.10 -33.05
N SER A 97 0.85 -10.36 -32.92
CA SER A 97 0.81 -8.89 -32.88
C SER A 97 0.63 -8.26 -34.26
N THR A 98 1.25 -8.84 -35.29
CA THR A 98 1.35 -8.23 -36.63
C THR A 98 0.33 -8.77 -37.63
N ASN A 99 -0.11 -10.02 -37.49
CA ASN A 99 -0.96 -10.68 -38.48
C ASN A 99 -2.44 -10.65 -38.08
N ARG A 100 -3.30 -10.47 -39.09
CA ARG A 100 -4.77 -10.51 -38.98
C ARG A 100 -5.29 -11.92 -39.23
N GLY A 101 -6.43 -12.25 -38.65
CA GLY A 101 -7.11 -13.54 -38.89
C GLY A 101 -6.40 -14.75 -38.27
N VAL A 102 -5.41 -14.54 -37.41
CA VAL A 102 -4.68 -15.60 -36.70
C VAL A 102 -5.59 -16.31 -35.69
N LEU A 103 -6.46 -15.57 -35.01
CA LEU A 103 -7.28 -16.04 -33.89
C LEU A 103 -8.57 -16.76 -34.36
N VAL A 104 -8.40 -17.91 -35.01
CA VAL A 104 -9.50 -18.82 -35.36
C VAL A 104 -10.01 -19.60 -34.14
N GLU A 105 -11.24 -20.14 -34.20
CA GLU A 105 -11.87 -20.80 -33.02
C GLU A 105 -11.03 -21.96 -32.45
N THR A 106 -10.35 -22.71 -33.32
CA THR A 106 -9.50 -23.85 -32.94
C THR A 106 -8.20 -23.45 -32.25
N ALA A 107 -7.76 -22.19 -32.39
CA ALA A 107 -6.54 -21.69 -31.78
C ALA A 107 -6.71 -21.37 -30.27
N TYR A 108 -7.91 -20.96 -29.84
CA TYR A 108 -8.19 -20.59 -28.45
C TYR A 108 -7.84 -21.68 -27.40
N PRO A 109 -8.21 -22.97 -27.58
CA PRO A 109 -7.83 -24.00 -26.62
C PRO A 109 -6.32 -24.20 -26.52
N GLU A 110 -5.59 -24.20 -27.64
CA GLU A 110 -4.13 -24.39 -27.67
C GLU A 110 -3.41 -23.20 -27.02
N ILE A 111 -3.85 -21.97 -27.34
CA ILE A 111 -3.36 -20.75 -26.72
C ILE A 111 -3.58 -20.79 -25.21
N SER A 112 -4.80 -21.12 -24.78
CA SER A 112 -5.14 -21.19 -23.37
C SER A 112 -4.31 -22.25 -22.64
N ASN A 113 -4.13 -23.42 -23.25
CA ASN A 113 -3.32 -24.50 -22.67
C ASN A 113 -1.85 -24.08 -22.51
N MET A 114 -1.26 -23.45 -23.54
CA MET A 114 0.11 -22.95 -23.49
C MET A 114 0.29 -21.92 -22.38
N ILE A 115 -0.64 -20.97 -22.26
CA ILE A 115 -0.60 -19.94 -21.21
C ILE A 115 -0.71 -20.60 -19.83
N CYS A 116 -1.78 -21.38 -19.58
CA CYS A 116 -2.03 -22.01 -18.29
C CYS A 116 -0.87 -22.90 -17.83
N THR A 117 -0.27 -23.67 -18.75
CA THR A 117 0.84 -24.59 -18.44
C THR A 117 2.10 -23.85 -18.00
N ASN A 118 2.34 -22.64 -18.53
CA ASN A 118 3.54 -21.88 -18.24
C ASN A 118 3.38 -20.93 -17.03
N ILE A 119 2.21 -20.31 -16.85
CA ILE A 119 2.04 -19.27 -15.80
C ILE A 119 1.54 -19.86 -14.48
N PHE A 120 0.59 -20.80 -14.50
CA PHE A 120 -0.10 -21.24 -13.29
C PHE A 120 0.73 -22.27 -12.54
N ARG A 121 1.29 -21.83 -11.42
CA ARG A 121 2.15 -22.61 -10.53
C ARG A 121 1.93 -22.19 -9.09
N THR A 122 2.25 -23.07 -8.15
CA THR A 122 2.29 -22.72 -6.73
C THR A 122 3.54 -21.90 -6.47
N LEU A 123 3.39 -20.66 -6.00
CA LEU A 123 4.52 -19.79 -5.66
C LEU A 123 5.43 -20.45 -4.63
N PRO A 124 6.75 -20.22 -4.70
CA PRO A 124 7.67 -20.80 -3.74
C PRO A 124 7.38 -20.24 -2.34
N PRO A 125 7.61 -21.01 -1.26
CA PRO A 125 7.48 -20.46 0.08
C PRO A 125 8.48 -19.32 0.26
N SER A 126 8.06 -18.25 0.97
CA SER A 126 9.00 -17.18 1.31
C SER A 126 10.07 -17.72 2.25
N ASP A 127 11.34 -17.54 1.88
CA ASP A 127 12.49 -18.07 2.62
C ASP A 127 12.84 -17.19 3.84
N ASN A 128 12.27 -15.99 3.96
CA ASN A 128 12.55 -15.04 5.04
C ASN A 128 11.27 -14.66 5.82
N PRO A 129 11.04 -15.23 7.02
CA PRO A 129 9.89 -14.87 7.86
C PRO A 129 9.95 -13.46 8.47
N ASP A 130 11.14 -12.83 8.51
CA ASP A 130 11.35 -11.45 8.95
C ASP A 130 11.54 -10.50 7.76
N PHE A 131 11.06 -10.88 6.57
CA PHE A 131 11.21 -10.08 5.35
C PHE A 131 10.62 -8.69 5.53
N ASP A 132 11.46 -7.68 5.33
CA ASP A 132 11.03 -6.29 5.26
C ASP A 132 10.93 -5.87 3.79
N PRO A 133 9.72 -5.70 3.23
CA PRO A 133 9.55 -5.32 1.83
C PRO A 133 10.13 -3.95 1.48
N GLU A 134 10.47 -3.11 2.47
CA GLU A 134 11.14 -1.82 2.24
C GLU A 134 12.67 -1.94 2.16
N GLU A 135 13.28 -2.93 2.83
CA GLU A 135 14.74 -3.06 2.95
C GLU A 135 15.31 -4.24 2.18
N ASP A 136 14.56 -5.34 2.02
CA ASP A 136 15.05 -6.59 1.45
C ASP A 136 14.91 -6.65 -0.08
N GLU A 137 15.90 -7.28 -0.73
CA GLU A 137 15.85 -7.52 -2.17
C GLU A 137 14.81 -8.61 -2.51
N PRO A 138 13.92 -8.37 -3.48
CA PRO A 138 12.90 -9.36 -3.85
C PRO A 138 13.51 -10.57 -4.56
N THR A 139 12.97 -11.76 -4.30
CA THR A 139 13.38 -12.96 -5.03
C THR A 139 12.88 -12.89 -6.46
N LEU A 140 13.80 -12.86 -7.42
CA LEU A 140 13.48 -12.86 -8.85
C LEU A 140 13.16 -14.26 -9.36
N GLU A 141 12.18 -14.35 -10.26
CA GLU A 141 11.80 -15.61 -10.90
C GLU A 141 12.89 -16.10 -11.87
N ALA A 142 13.44 -17.29 -11.64
CA ALA A 142 14.54 -17.84 -12.44
C ALA A 142 14.12 -18.15 -13.88
N SER A 143 12.86 -18.54 -14.09
CA SER A 143 12.29 -18.84 -15.41
C SER A 143 11.77 -17.62 -16.17
N TRP A 144 12.07 -16.41 -15.67
CA TRP A 144 11.65 -15.14 -16.26
C TRP A 144 11.90 -15.00 -17.77
N PRO A 145 13.04 -15.44 -18.35
CA PRO A 145 13.26 -15.33 -19.80
C PRO A 145 12.20 -16.03 -20.68
N HIS A 146 11.51 -17.04 -20.15
CA HIS A 146 10.37 -17.68 -20.83
C HIS A 146 9.04 -17.08 -20.36
N ILE A 147 8.86 -16.90 -19.05
CA ILE A 147 7.60 -16.41 -18.47
C ILE A 147 7.26 -15.00 -18.97
N GLN A 148 8.25 -14.13 -19.11
CA GLN A 148 8.06 -12.79 -19.67
C GLN A 148 7.39 -12.85 -21.06
N LEU A 149 7.89 -13.71 -21.96
CA LEU A 149 7.35 -13.85 -23.30
C LEU A 149 5.95 -14.46 -23.31
N VAL A 150 5.64 -15.34 -22.36
CA VAL A 150 4.28 -15.89 -22.21
C VAL A 150 3.30 -14.81 -21.73
N TYR A 151 3.69 -13.96 -20.78
CA TYR A 151 2.86 -12.82 -20.36
C TYR A 151 2.68 -11.80 -21.48
N GLU A 152 3.75 -11.51 -22.22
CA GLU A 152 3.68 -10.64 -23.38
C GLU A 152 2.74 -11.21 -24.45
N PHE A 153 2.86 -12.51 -24.74
CA PHE A 153 1.95 -13.22 -25.65
C PHE A 153 0.49 -13.14 -25.18
N LEU A 154 0.22 -13.42 -23.90
CA LEU A 154 -1.12 -13.32 -23.31
C LEU A 154 -1.68 -11.90 -23.46
N LEU A 155 -0.87 -10.87 -23.20
CA LEU A 155 -1.29 -9.48 -23.33
C LEU A 155 -1.60 -9.14 -24.80
N ARG A 156 -0.73 -9.50 -25.75
CA ARG A 156 -0.98 -9.31 -27.19
C ARG A 156 -2.20 -10.05 -27.67
N PHE A 157 -2.42 -11.29 -27.20
CA PHE A 157 -3.61 -12.08 -27.48
C PHE A 157 -4.90 -11.38 -27.00
N LEU A 158 -4.89 -10.84 -25.78
CA LEU A 158 -6.04 -10.10 -25.24
C LEU A 158 -6.26 -8.76 -25.93
N GLU A 159 -5.21 -8.08 -26.38
CA GLU A 159 -5.28 -6.75 -27.04
C GLU A 159 -5.51 -6.84 -28.55
N ASN A 160 -5.31 -8.01 -29.17
CA ASN A 160 -5.53 -8.21 -30.59
C ASN A 160 -6.97 -7.80 -30.99
N PRO A 161 -7.17 -6.98 -32.05
CA PRO A 161 -8.50 -6.53 -32.41
C PRO A 161 -9.43 -7.63 -32.93
N ASP A 162 -8.88 -8.76 -33.39
CA ASP A 162 -9.63 -9.92 -33.86
C ASP A 162 -10.02 -10.86 -32.69
N PHE A 163 -9.66 -10.51 -31.45
CA PHE A 163 -10.02 -11.26 -30.25
C PHE A 163 -11.53 -11.29 -30.01
N GLN A 164 -12.08 -12.48 -29.77
CA GLN A 164 -13.51 -12.72 -29.59
C GLN A 164 -13.83 -13.19 -28.16
N PRO A 165 -14.33 -12.29 -27.28
CA PRO A 165 -14.68 -12.65 -25.90
C PRO A 165 -15.73 -13.77 -25.78
N SER A 166 -16.61 -13.89 -26.78
CA SER A 166 -17.67 -14.91 -26.84
C SER A 166 -17.14 -16.34 -26.91
N ILE A 167 -15.98 -16.54 -27.55
CA ILE A 167 -15.29 -17.84 -27.64
C ILE A 167 -14.37 -18.01 -26.44
N ALA A 168 -13.56 -16.98 -26.15
CA ALA A 168 -12.57 -16.99 -25.08
C ALA A 168 -13.15 -17.30 -23.69
N LYS A 169 -14.41 -16.90 -23.41
CA LYS A 169 -15.07 -17.15 -22.12
C LYS A 169 -15.20 -18.63 -21.74
N ARG A 170 -15.03 -19.56 -22.69
CA ARG A 170 -15.03 -21.02 -22.43
C ARG A 170 -13.74 -21.47 -21.74
N TYR A 171 -12.67 -20.69 -21.86
CA TYR A 171 -11.32 -21.00 -21.37
C TYR A 171 -10.85 -20.01 -20.30
N ILE A 172 -11.24 -18.74 -20.43
CA ILE A 172 -11.06 -17.70 -19.40
C ILE A 172 -12.31 -17.67 -18.53
N ASP A 173 -12.37 -18.58 -17.57
CA ASP A 173 -13.48 -18.74 -16.63
C ASP A 173 -13.10 -18.25 -15.21
N GLN A 174 -13.95 -18.54 -14.23
CA GLN A 174 -13.69 -18.19 -12.83
C GLN A 174 -12.46 -18.90 -12.26
N LYS A 175 -12.16 -20.12 -12.71
CA LYS A 175 -10.99 -20.87 -12.26
C LYS A 175 -9.71 -20.23 -12.79
N PHE A 176 -9.69 -19.87 -14.07
CA PHE A 176 -8.58 -19.12 -14.67
C PHE A 176 -8.29 -17.84 -13.88
N VAL A 177 -9.34 -17.05 -13.57
CA VAL A 177 -9.20 -15.80 -12.81
C VAL A 177 -8.68 -16.06 -11.39
N LEU A 178 -9.14 -17.11 -10.72
CA LEU A 178 -8.68 -17.45 -9.37
C LEU A 178 -7.17 -17.79 -9.37
N GLN A 179 -6.74 -18.65 -10.29
CA GLN A 179 -5.31 -19.01 -10.42
C GLN A 179 -4.46 -17.80 -10.82
N LEU A 180 -4.99 -16.88 -11.64
CA LEU A 180 -4.31 -15.63 -11.98
C LEU A 180 -4.15 -14.71 -10.76
N LEU A 181 -5.18 -14.62 -9.91
CA LEU A 181 -5.15 -13.82 -8.69
C LEU A 181 -4.17 -14.37 -7.64
N GLU A 182 -4.00 -15.69 -7.56
CA GLU A 182 -3.01 -16.32 -6.67
C GLU A 182 -1.57 -15.89 -7.02
N LEU A 183 -1.28 -15.62 -8.29
CA LEU A 183 0.05 -15.19 -8.73
C LEU A 183 0.41 -13.75 -8.32
N PHE A 184 -0.55 -12.92 -7.89
CA PHE A 184 -0.26 -11.57 -7.40
C PHE A 184 0.59 -11.56 -6.13
N ASP A 185 0.70 -12.71 -5.44
CA ASP A 185 1.58 -12.86 -4.28
C ASP A 185 3.05 -13.13 -4.68
N SER A 186 3.39 -13.12 -5.97
CA SER A 186 4.77 -13.26 -6.45
C SER A 186 5.66 -12.16 -5.87
N GLU A 187 6.86 -12.53 -5.39
CA GLU A 187 7.87 -11.57 -4.91
C GLU A 187 8.45 -10.72 -6.06
N ASP A 188 8.42 -11.22 -7.30
CA ASP A 188 8.96 -10.54 -8.47
C ASP A 188 8.02 -9.40 -8.95
N PRO A 189 8.41 -8.12 -8.80
CA PRO A 189 7.56 -6.99 -9.19
C PRO A 189 7.25 -6.97 -10.69
N ARG A 190 8.12 -7.56 -11.52
CA ARG A 190 7.90 -7.62 -12.98
C ARG A 190 6.72 -8.51 -13.31
N GLU A 191 6.58 -9.64 -12.61
CA GLU A 191 5.44 -10.54 -12.77
C GLU A 191 4.14 -9.86 -12.35
N ARG A 192 4.15 -9.16 -11.20
CA ARG A 192 2.99 -8.41 -10.70
C ARG A 192 2.53 -7.32 -11.65
N ASP A 193 3.43 -6.60 -12.32
CA ASP A 193 3.06 -5.56 -13.28
C ASP A 193 2.37 -6.12 -14.54
N PHE A 194 2.82 -7.28 -15.04
CA PHE A 194 2.12 -7.99 -16.12
C PHE A 194 0.74 -8.48 -15.66
N LEU A 195 0.66 -9.11 -14.48
CA LEU A 195 -0.59 -9.60 -13.90
C LEU A 195 -1.60 -8.46 -13.74
N LYS A 196 -1.15 -7.29 -13.28
CA LYS A 196 -1.95 -6.08 -13.15
C LYS A 196 -2.63 -5.72 -14.47
N THR A 197 -1.83 -5.62 -15.52
CA THR A 197 -2.30 -5.23 -16.86
C THR A 197 -3.24 -6.29 -17.44
N VAL A 198 -2.87 -7.58 -17.34
CA VAL A 198 -3.68 -8.71 -17.82
C VAL A 198 -5.04 -8.76 -17.11
N LEU A 199 -5.07 -8.69 -15.78
CA LEU A 199 -6.30 -8.73 -15.00
C LEU A 199 -7.20 -7.53 -15.33
N HIS A 200 -6.64 -6.34 -15.51
CA HIS A 200 -7.40 -5.16 -15.94
C HIS A 200 -8.03 -5.36 -17.33
N ARG A 201 -7.30 -5.91 -18.30
CA ARG A 201 -7.84 -6.25 -19.64
C ARG A 201 -8.96 -7.29 -19.56
N ILE A 202 -8.79 -8.33 -18.75
CA ILE A 202 -9.82 -9.35 -18.53
C ILE A 202 -11.07 -8.70 -17.91
N TYR A 203 -10.93 -7.87 -16.89
CA TYR A 203 -12.05 -7.15 -16.26
C TYR A 203 -12.80 -6.26 -17.26
N GLY A 204 -12.07 -5.58 -18.13
CA GLY A 204 -12.63 -4.73 -19.19
C GLY A 204 -13.47 -5.53 -20.20
N LYS A 205 -12.91 -6.63 -20.73
CA LYS A 205 -13.50 -7.41 -21.83
C LYS A 205 -14.59 -8.41 -21.39
N PHE A 206 -14.51 -8.94 -20.17
CA PHE A 206 -15.42 -9.98 -19.68
C PHE A 206 -16.39 -9.46 -18.63
N LEU A 207 -17.51 -8.88 -19.07
CA LEU A 207 -18.55 -8.34 -18.18
C LEU A 207 -19.05 -9.37 -17.14
N GLY A 208 -19.17 -10.64 -17.54
CA GLY A 208 -19.63 -11.74 -16.67
C GLY A 208 -18.65 -12.12 -15.54
N LEU A 209 -17.38 -11.75 -15.65
CA LEU A 209 -16.36 -12.03 -14.62
C LEU A 209 -16.19 -10.87 -13.62
N ARG A 210 -16.71 -9.67 -13.92
CA ARG A 210 -16.48 -8.47 -13.10
C ARG A 210 -16.90 -8.64 -11.64
N ALA A 211 -18.08 -9.19 -11.38
CA ALA A 211 -18.56 -9.41 -10.03
C ALA A 211 -17.70 -10.43 -9.28
N PHE A 212 -17.25 -11.49 -9.97
CA PHE A 212 -16.38 -12.51 -9.40
C PHE A 212 -15.00 -11.94 -9.06
N ILE A 213 -14.37 -11.18 -9.97
CA ILE A 213 -13.08 -10.52 -9.75
C ILE A 213 -13.13 -9.62 -8.51
N ARG A 214 -14.13 -8.72 -8.44
CA ARG A 214 -14.29 -7.82 -7.27
C ARG A 214 -14.46 -8.60 -5.97
N LYS A 215 -15.24 -9.70 -6.00
CA LYS A 215 -15.43 -10.56 -4.82
C LYS A 215 -14.14 -11.24 -4.38
N GLN A 216 -13.33 -11.75 -5.32
CA GLN A 216 -12.07 -12.41 -4.96
C GLN A 216 -11.01 -11.43 -4.47
N ILE A 217 -10.87 -10.24 -5.09
CA ILE A 217 -9.98 -9.19 -4.57
C ILE A 217 -10.41 -8.78 -3.15
N ASN A 218 -11.71 -8.65 -2.90
CA ASN A 218 -12.23 -8.38 -1.55
C ASN A 218 -11.83 -9.49 -0.56
N ASN A 219 -11.96 -10.77 -0.92
CA ASN A 219 -11.53 -11.88 -0.07
C ASN A 219 -10.02 -11.83 0.23
N ILE A 220 -9.20 -11.50 -0.76
CA ILE A 220 -7.75 -11.34 -0.61
C ILE A 220 -7.45 -10.23 0.40
N PHE A 221 -8.09 -9.06 0.26
CA PHE A 221 -7.89 -7.95 1.19
C PHE A 221 -8.39 -8.26 2.60
N LEU A 222 -9.52 -8.94 2.76
CA LEU A 222 -9.99 -9.34 4.08
C LEU A 222 -9.00 -10.31 4.76
N ARG A 223 -8.48 -11.29 4.02
CA ARG A 223 -7.44 -12.20 4.53
C ARG A 223 -6.16 -11.45 4.89
N PHE A 224 -5.73 -10.52 4.04
CA PHE A 224 -4.57 -9.67 4.30
C PHE A 224 -4.74 -8.85 5.59
N ILE A 225 -5.88 -8.17 5.77
CA ILE A 225 -6.11 -7.29 6.94
C ILE A 225 -6.24 -8.07 8.24
N TYR A 226 -6.95 -9.21 8.22
CA TYR A 226 -7.40 -9.86 9.46
C TYR A 226 -6.69 -11.17 9.79
N GLU A 227 -6.02 -11.82 8.82
CA GLU A 227 -5.42 -13.14 9.01
C GLU A 227 -3.91 -13.14 8.86
N THR A 228 -3.37 -12.66 7.73
CA THR A 228 -1.96 -12.87 7.38
C THR A 228 -1.06 -11.65 7.57
N ASP A 229 -1.59 -10.42 7.43
CA ASP A 229 -0.80 -9.17 7.38
C ASP A 229 0.32 -9.22 6.32
N HIS A 230 0.18 -10.11 5.33
CA HIS A 230 1.14 -10.35 4.25
C HIS A 230 0.40 -10.71 2.96
N PHE A 231 0.71 -9.97 1.90
CA PHE A 231 0.37 -10.21 0.51
C PHE A 231 1.17 -9.22 -0.35
N ASN A 232 1.95 -9.69 -1.33
CA ASN A 232 2.88 -8.81 -2.06
C ASN A 232 2.17 -7.87 -3.06
N GLY A 233 1.07 -8.30 -3.66
CA GLY A 233 0.39 -7.60 -4.75
C GLY A 233 -0.70 -6.59 -4.34
N VAL A 234 -0.66 -6.07 -3.11
CA VAL A 234 -1.73 -5.14 -2.63
C VAL A 234 -1.77 -3.87 -3.47
N ALA A 235 -0.62 -3.27 -3.76
CA ALA A 235 -0.52 -2.03 -4.52
C ALA A 235 -1.10 -2.18 -5.93
N GLU A 236 -0.72 -3.24 -6.64
CA GLU A 236 -1.15 -3.52 -8.01
C GLU A 236 -2.65 -3.80 -8.08
N LEU A 237 -3.21 -4.54 -7.10
CA LEU A 237 -4.66 -4.75 -7.03
C LEU A 237 -5.42 -3.45 -6.76
N LEU A 238 -4.87 -2.55 -5.92
CA LEU A 238 -5.46 -1.23 -5.67
C LEU A 238 -5.40 -0.34 -6.92
N GLU A 239 -4.34 -0.37 -7.73
CA GLU A 239 -4.30 0.38 -9.01
C GLU A 239 -5.43 -0.04 -9.95
N ILE A 240 -5.67 -1.34 -10.08
CA ILE A 240 -6.78 -1.87 -10.89
C ILE A 240 -8.11 -1.39 -10.31
N LEU A 241 -8.28 -1.50 -9.00
CA LEU A 241 -9.50 -1.05 -8.33
C LEU A 241 -9.73 0.44 -8.50
N GLY A 242 -8.70 1.29 -8.44
CA GLY A 242 -8.82 2.72 -8.70
C GLY A 242 -9.44 3.00 -10.07
N SER A 243 -8.96 2.33 -11.11
CA SER A 243 -9.54 2.42 -12.46
C SER A 243 -10.99 1.91 -12.51
N ILE A 244 -11.27 0.80 -11.81
CA ILE A 244 -12.63 0.23 -11.72
C ILE A 244 -13.61 1.18 -11.02
N ILE A 245 -13.18 1.81 -9.92
CA ILE A 245 -13.98 2.74 -9.12
C ILE A 245 -14.33 3.97 -9.94
N ASN A 246 -13.36 4.51 -10.69
CA ASN A 246 -13.62 5.63 -11.60
C ASN A 246 -14.69 5.28 -12.66
N GLY A 247 -14.75 4.02 -13.09
CA GLY A 247 -15.77 3.50 -14.01
C GLY A 247 -17.13 3.16 -13.37
N PHE A 248 -17.35 3.38 -12.08
CA PHE A 248 -18.64 3.06 -11.45
C PHE A 248 -19.78 3.97 -11.95
N ALA A 249 -20.92 3.33 -12.22
CA ALA A 249 -22.16 4.04 -12.53
C ALA A 249 -22.75 4.69 -11.26
N LEU A 250 -23.37 5.86 -11.45
CA LEU A 250 -24.13 6.55 -10.42
C LEU A 250 -25.62 6.21 -10.56
N PRO A 251 -26.37 6.05 -9.45
CA PRO A 251 -25.90 6.10 -8.06
C PRO A 251 -25.05 4.89 -7.68
N LEU A 252 -24.08 5.09 -6.77
CA LEU A 252 -23.22 4.02 -6.27
C LEU A 252 -24.05 2.91 -5.60
N LYS A 253 -23.75 1.65 -5.97
CA LYS A 253 -24.37 0.48 -5.36
C LYS A 253 -23.98 0.32 -3.90
N ALA A 254 -24.88 -0.24 -3.09
CA ALA A 254 -24.64 -0.51 -1.67
C ALA A 254 -23.40 -1.40 -1.44
N GLU A 255 -23.16 -2.40 -2.29
CA GLU A 255 -21.96 -3.26 -2.22
C GLU A 255 -20.65 -2.45 -2.34
N HIS A 256 -20.61 -1.40 -3.17
CA HIS A 256 -19.43 -0.58 -3.34
C HIS A 256 -19.19 0.33 -2.12
N LYS A 257 -20.27 0.89 -1.54
CA LYS A 257 -20.18 1.67 -0.29
C LYS A 257 -19.70 0.81 0.88
N GLN A 258 -20.17 -0.44 0.95
CA GLN A 258 -19.69 -1.41 1.93
C GLN A 258 -18.22 -1.77 1.73
N PHE A 259 -17.80 -1.97 0.48
CA PHE A 259 -16.39 -2.22 0.15
C PHE A 259 -15.47 -1.09 0.64
N LEU A 260 -15.81 0.17 0.38
CA LEU A 260 -15.08 1.32 0.92
C LEU A 260 -14.95 1.27 2.45
N MET A 261 -16.08 1.12 3.14
CA MET A 261 -16.10 1.25 4.61
C MET A 261 -15.58 0.02 5.36
N LYS A 262 -15.67 -1.18 4.77
CA LYS A 262 -15.33 -2.45 5.43
C LYS A 262 -13.98 -3.02 5.00
N VAL A 263 -13.42 -2.52 3.91
CA VAL A 263 -12.17 -3.03 3.33
C VAL A 263 -11.16 -1.90 3.19
N LEU A 264 -11.42 -0.91 2.33
CA LEU A 264 -10.44 0.15 2.05
C LEU A 264 -10.08 0.97 3.30
N VAL A 265 -11.07 1.42 4.07
CA VAL A 265 -10.80 2.19 5.29
C VAL A 265 -9.99 1.37 6.32
N PRO A 266 -10.35 0.12 6.66
CA PRO A 266 -9.52 -0.73 7.54
C PRO A 266 -8.10 -1.04 7.00
N MET A 267 -7.85 -1.05 5.69
CA MET A 267 -6.51 -1.32 5.13
C MET A 267 -5.45 -0.32 5.61
N HIS A 268 -5.83 0.88 6.02
CA HIS A 268 -4.92 1.88 6.60
C HIS A 268 -4.30 1.44 7.94
N THR A 269 -4.75 0.34 8.53
CA THR A 269 -4.18 -0.22 9.76
C THR A 269 -3.01 -1.20 9.52
N ALA A 270 -2.87 -1.71 8.30
CA ALA A 270 -1.86 -2.71 7.94
C ALA A 270 -0.44 -2.22 8.21
N LYS A 271 0.48 -3.12 8.59
CA LYS A 271 1.86 -2.74 8.96
C LYS A 271 2.59 -2.07 7.79
N GLY A 272 2.65 -2.72 6.63
CA GLY A 272 3.29 -2.23 5.41
C GLY A 272 2.49 -1.20 4.60
N LEU A 273 1.74 -0.30 5.25
CA LEU A 273 0.91 0.70 4.56
C LEU A 273 1.69 1.54 3.55
N ALA A 274 2.96 1.86 3.85
CA ALA A 274 3.83 2.67 3.00
C ALA A 274 4.00 2.12 1.57
N LEU A 275 3.92 0.80 1.40
CA LEU A 275 4.07 0.12 0.11
C LEU A 275 2.91 0.39 -0.87
N PHE A 276 1.72 0.71 -0.36
CA PHE A 276 0.50 0.79 -1.17
C PHE A 276 -0.40 2.00 -0.83
N HIS A 277 0.05 2.90 0.03
CA HIS A 277 -0.75 4.03 0.51
C HIS A 277 -1.22 4.95 -0.60
N ALA A 278 -0.35 5.31 -1.55
CA ALA A 278 -0.71 6.22 -2.63
C ALA A 278 -1.88 5.65 -3.46
N GLN A 279 -1.84 4.35 -3.76
CA GLN A 279 -2.89 3.63 -4.48
C GLN A 279 -4.18 3.53 -3.67
N LEU A 280 -4.06 3.34 -2.35
CA LEU A 280 -5.20 3.29 -1.43
C LEU A 280 -5.90 4.66 -1.30
N ALA A 281 -5.12 5.72 -1.07
CA ALA A 281 -5.59 7.10 -0.99
C ALA A 281 -6.30 7.49 -2.30
N TYR A 282 -5.70 7.18 -3.45
CA TYR A 282 -6.34 7.37 -4.76
C TYR A 282 -7.71 6.67 -4.84
N CYS A 283 -7.82 5.41 -4.41
CA CYS A 283 -9.11 4.71 -4.38
C CYS A 283 -10.14 5.41 -3.48
N VAL A 284 -9.72 5.89 -2.31
CA VAL A 284 -10.60 6.60 -1.36
C VAL A 284 -11.09 7.92 -1.96
N VAL A 285 -10.19 8.76 -2.48
CA VAL A 285 -10.54 10.04 -3.12
C VAL A 285 -11.50 9.83 -4.28
N GLN A 286 -11.24 8.83 -5.13
CA GLN A 286 -12.14 8.48 -6.24
C GLN A 286 -13.56 8.10 -5.80
N PHE A 287 -13.72 7.45 -4.64
CA PHE A 287 -15.05 7.21 -4.08
C PHE A 287 -15.76 8.49 -3.66
N LEU A 288 -15.01 9.44 -3.07
CA LEU A 288 -15.57 10.70 -2.58
C LEU A 288 -15.96 11.64 -3.72
N GLU A 289 -15.20 11.67 -4.81
CA GLU A 289 -15.58 12.39 -6.03
C GLU A 289 -16.89 11.87 -6.64
N LYS A 290 -17.17 10.56 -6.51
CA LYS A 290 -18.40 9.94 -7.02
C LYS A 290 -19.62 10.17 -6.12
N ASP A 291 -19.43 10.22 -4.79
CA ASP A 291 -20.50 10.42 -3.81
C ASP A 291 -19.98 11.15 -2.55
N PRO A 292 -20.10 12.49 -2.50
CA PRO A 292 -19.60 13.32 -1.40
C PRO A 292 -20.21 13.00 -0.03
N ILE A 293 -21.36 12.31 0.03
CA ILE A 293 -21.99 11.92 1.30
C ILE A 293 -21.10 10.91 2.06
N LEU A 294 -20.23 10.19 1.36
CA LEU A 294 -19.29 9.24 1.95
C LEU A 294 -18.12 9.91 2.69
N THR A 295 -17.89 11.21 2.52
CA THR A 295 -16.75 11.89 3.14
C THR A 295 -16.80 11.86 4.66
N GLU A 296 -17.96 12.12 5.26
CA GLU A 296 -18.11 12.08 6.71
C GLU A 296 -17.73 10.71 7.33
N PRO A 297 -18.35 9.59 6.90
CA PRO A 297 -18.00 8.29 7.47
C PRO A 297 -16.54 7.88 7.19
N VAL A 298 -15.97 8.24 6.03
CA VAL A 298 -14.56 7.97 5.70
C VAL A 298 -13.62 8.72 6.65
N ILE A 299 -13.76 10.04 6.77
CA ILE A 299 -12.92 10.85 7.67
C ILE A 299 -13.05 10.36 9.12
N ARG A 300 -14.26 10.05 9.58
CA ARG A 300 -14.46 9.46 10.92
C ARG A 300 -13.77 8.10 11.07
N GLY A 301 -13.73 7.30 10.01
CA GLY A 301 -13.00 6.04 9.95
C GLY A 301 -11.48 6.22 10.06
N LEU A 302 -10.91 7.13 9.28
CA LEU A 302 -9.48 7.47 9.33
C LEU A 302 -9.09 8.03 10.71
N LEU A 303 -9.88 8.96 11.27
CA LEU A 303 -9.66 9.48 12.61
C LEU A 303 -9.75 8.40 13.71
N LYS A 304 -10.59 7.39 13.52
CA LYS A 304 -10.69 6.23 14.43
C LYS A 304 -9.43 5.36 14.38
N PHE A 305 -8.86 5.17 13.19
CA PHE A 305 -7.66 4.37 12.96
C PHE A 305 -6.35 5.15 13.02
N TRP A 306 -6.40 6.42 13.46
CA TRP A 306 -5.25 7.31 13.49
C TRP A 306 -4.03 6.67 14.16
N PRO A 307 -2.87 6.60 13.49
CA PRO A 307 -1.68 5.95 14.00
C PRO A 307 -1.13 6.70 15.22
N LYS A 308 -0.83 5.98 16.30
CA LYS A 308 -0.31 6.56 17.55
C LYS A 308 1.15 6.19 17.84
N THR A 309 1.67 5.19 17.15
CA THR A 309 2.98 4.59 17.42
C THR A 309 3.96 4.69 16.26
N CYS A 310 3.52 5.18 15.10
CA CYS A 310 4.33 5.27 13.89
C CYS A 310 4.15 6.66 13.25
N SER A 311 5.18 7.51 13.38
CA SER A 311 5.16 8.89 12.86
C SER A 311 5.07 8.94 11.33
N GLN A 312 5.71 7.99 10.63
CA GLN A 312 5.65 7.92 9.16
C GLN A 312 4.20 7.71 8.69
N LYS A 313 3.46 6.79 9.29
CA LYS A 313 2.03 6.61 9.01
C LYS A 313 1.22 7.85 9.34
N GLU A 314 1.56 8.56 10.41
CA GLU A 314 0.88 9.81 10.77
C GLU A 314 1.07 10.88 9.69
N VAL A 315 2.29 11.00 9.12
CA VAL A 315 2.57 11.87 7.97
C VAL A 315 1.77 11.46 6.74
N MET A 316 1.65 10.15 6.48
CA MET A 316 0.87 9.62 5.35
C MET A 316 -0.63 9.92 5.50
N TYR A 317 -1.21 9.69 6.68
CA TYR A 317 -2.59 10.04 6.99
C TYR A 317 -2.84 11.54 6.82
N LEU A 318 -1.92 12.40 7.28
CA LEU A 318 -2.03 13.85 7.05
C LEU A 318 -2.01 14.19 5.55
N GLY A 319 -1.21 13.47 4.75
CA GLY A 319 -1.21 13.62 3.30
C GLY A 319 -2.53 13.23 2.65
N GLU A 320 -3.07 12.05 2.97
CA GLU A 320 -4.35 11.60 2.45
C GLU A 320 -5.50 12.52 2.87
N ILE A 321 -5.49 13.01 4.12
CA ILE A 321 -6.50 13.97 4.58
C ILE A 321 -6.45 15.26 3.77
N GLU A 322 -5.27 15.78 3.42
CA GLU A 322 -5.15 16.95 2.54
C GLU A 322 -5.78 16.67 1.17
N GLU A 323 -5.44 15.54 0.54
CA GLU A 323 -6.03 15.15 -0.76
C GLU A 323 -7.57 15.00 -0.69
N ILE A 324 -8.10 14.48 0.42
CA ILE A 324 -9.56 14.39 0.64
C ILE A 324 -10.16 15.79 0.80
N LEU A 325 -9.48 16.70 1.51
CA LEU A 325 -9.95 18.07 1.70
C LEU A 325 -9.91 18.87 0.39
N ASP A 326 -9.03 18.56 -0.57
CA ASP A 326 -9.02 19.21 -1.88
C ASP A 326 -10.28 18.98 -2.70
N VAL A 327 -10.97 17.87 -2.46
CA VAL A 327 -12.22 17.51 -3.17
C VAL A 327 -13.47 17.62 -2.31
N ILE A 328 -13.35 18.05 -1.04
CA ILE A 328 -14.50 18.09 -0.12
C ILE A 328 -15.47 19.23 -0.46
N GLU A 329 -16.77 18.96 -0.39
CA GLU A 329 -17.76 20.03 -0.45
C GLU A 329 -17.84 20.78 0.90
N PRO A 330 -18.04 22.12 0.92
CA PRO A 330 -18.15 22.89 2.16
C PRO A 330 -19.25 22.38 3.12
N THR A 331 -20.33 21.81 2.58
CA THR A 331 -21.41 21.24 3.39
C THR A 331 -20.99 19.98 4.15
N GLN A 332 -20.11 19.17 3.58
CA GLN A 332 -19.56 17.97 4.23
C GLN A 332 -18.45 18.35 5.22
N PHE A 333 -17.63 19.35 4.86
CA PHE A 333 -16.59 19.88 5.75
C PHE A 333 -17.15 20.31 7.11
N LYS A 334 -18.30 21.01 7.12
CA LYS A 334 -18.97 21.44 8.36
C LYS A 334 -19.30 20.31 9.33
N LYS A 335 -19.49 19.07 8.85
CA LYS A 335 -19.80 17.89 9.68
C LYS A 335 -18.57 17.28 10.34
N ILE A 336 -17.39 17.50 9.75
CA ILE A 336 -16.12 16.87 10.16
C ILE A 336 -15.08 17.85 10.71
N GLN A 337 -15.25 19.16 10.51
CA GLN A 337 -14.29 20.19 10.92
C GLN A 337 -13.87 20.08 12.39
N GLU A 338 -14.79 19.95 13.33
CA GLU A 338 -14.43 19.92 14.76
C GLU A 338 -13.58 18.70 15.14
N PRO A 339 -13.99 17.44 14.86
CA PRO A 339 -13.15 16.29 15.17
C PRO A 339 -11.85 16.28 14.37
N LEU A 340 -11.85 16.75 13.12
CA LEU A 340 -10.67 16.82 12.29
C LEU A 340 -9.63 17.81 12.85
N PHE A 341 -10.03 19.06 13.11
CA PHE A 341 -9.11 20.07 13.63
C PHE A 341 -8.67 19.79 15.07
N LYS A 342 -9.46 19.05 15.85
CA LYS A 342 -8.97 18.50 17.15
C LYS A 342 -7.80 17.54 16.94
N GLN A 343 -7.80 16.75 15.88
CA GLN A 343 -6.69 15.86 15.55
C GLN A 343 -5.51 16.64 14.95
N ILE A 344 -5.74 17.56 14.00
CA ILE A 344 -4.68 18.43 13.44
C ILE A 344 -3.98 19.22 14.55
N SER A 345 -4.74 19.76 15.52
CA SER A 345 -4.21 20.46 16.70
C SER A 345 -3.24 19.60 17.51
N ARG A 346 -3.49 18.28 17.62
CA ARG A 346 -2.56 17.35 18.27
C ARG A 346 -1.32 17.08 17.42
N CYS A 347 -1.47 16.94 16.11
CA CYS A 347 -0.35 16.71 15.18
C CYS A 347 0.60 17.91 15.14
N VAL A 348 0.07 19.14 15.14
CA VAL A 348 0.88 20.38 15.25
C VAL A 348 1.63 20.44 16.60
N ALA A 349 1.02 19.91 17.66
CA ALA A 349 1.65 19.82 18.97
C ALA A 349 2.57 18.61 19.16
N ASN A 350 2.72 17.75 18.14
CA ASN A 350 3.56 16.56 18.22
C ASN A 350 5.04 16.98 18.27
N PRO A 351 5.86 16.44 19.20
CA PRO A 351 7.29 16.75 19.26
C PRO A 351 8.07 16.25 18.03
N HIS A 352 7.52 15.32 17.26
CA HIS A 352 8.12 14.81 16.04
C HIS A 352 7.98 15.82 14.90
N PHE A 353 9.09 16.43 14.49
CA PHE A 353 9.07 17.58 13.58
C PHE A 353 8.38 17.29 12.24
N GLN A 354 8.57 16.11 11.64
CA GLN A 354 7.93 15.79 10.34
C GLN A 354 6.39 15.76 10.43
N VAL A 355 5.84 15.35 11.57
CA VAL A 355 4.38 15.32 11.78
C VAL A 355 3.87 16.75 11.94
N ALA A 356 4.52 17.54 12.80
CA ALA A 356 4.14 18.94 13.03
C ALA A 356 4.26 19.76 11.75
N GLU A 357 5.35 19.62 11.00
CA GLU A 357 5.58 20.27 9.71
C GLU A 357 4.48 19.90 8.71
N ARG A 358 4.23 18.60 8.51
CA ARG A 358 3.21 18.13 7.55
C ARG A 358 1.81 18.66 7.88
N ALA A 359 1.47 18.75 9.16
CA ALA A 359 0.20 19.29 9.62
C ALA A 359 0.11 20.82 9.42
N LEU A 360 1.21 21.55 9.60
CA LEU A 360 1.26 23.00 9.38
C LEU A 360 1.18 23.38 7.89
N TYR A 361 1.59 22.48 6.98
CA TYR A 361 1.45 22.71 5.53
C TYR A 361 0.02 22.73 5.01
N PHE A 362 -0.98 22.35 5.82
CA PHE A 362 -2.39 22.54 5.48
C PHE A 362 -2.72 24.02 5.23
N TRP A 363 -1.99 24.94 5.88
CA TRP A 363 -2.14 26.39 5.68
C TRP A 363 -1.47 26.92 4.40
N ASN A 364 -0.80 26.07 3.61
CA ASN A 364 -0.28 26.46 2.30
C ASN A 364 -1.28 26.15 1.18
N ASN A 365 -2.31 25.36 1.47
CA ASN A 365 -3.32 24.97 0.51
C ASN A 365 -4.45 26.02 0.48
N GLU A 366 -4.62 26.68 -0.67
CA GLU A 366 -5.58 27.77 -0.83
C GLU A 366 -7.03 27.32 -0.59
N TYR A 367 -7.40 26.11 -1.01
CA TYR A 367 -8.75 25.61 -0.82
C TYR A 367 -9.03 25.32 0.65
N ILE A 368 -8.10 24.65 1.35
CA ILE A 368 -8.22 24.40 2.80
C ILE A 368 -8.27 25.72 3.57
N LEU A 369 -7.45 26.71 3.20
CA LEU A 369 -7.49 28.05 3.81
C LEU A 369 -8.88 28.69 3.66
N SER A 370 -9.50 28.61 2.47
CA SER A 370 -10.84 29.16 2.24
C SER A 370 -11.90 28.49 3.12
N LEU A 371 -11.83 27.16 3.29
CA LEU A 371 -12.71 26.41 4.18
C LEU A 371 -12.53 26.80 5.65
N ILE A 372 -11.29 27.06 6.07
CA ILE A 372 -10.97 27.54 7.42
C ILE A 372 -11.55 28.94 7.63
N GLU A 373 -11.38 29.85 6.68
CA GLU A 373 -11.86 31.23 6.76
C GLU A 373 -13.39 31.28 6.93
N GLU A 374 -14.13 30.51 6.13
CA GLU A 374 -15.60 30.41 6.24
C GLU A 374 -16.09 29.83 7.58
N ASN A 375 -15.24 29.10 8.30
CA ASN A 375 -15.61 28.41 9.54
C ASN A 375 -14.68 28.79 10.73
N ILE A 376 -14.08 29.98 10.67
CA ILE A 376 -13.04 30.42 11.61
C ILE A 376 -13.50 30.39 13.06
N ASP A 377 -14.78 30.69 13.32
CA ASP A 377 -15.39 30.70 14.66
C ASP A 377 -15.35 29.34 15.36
N LYS A 378 -15.25 28.24 14.61
CA LYS A 378 -15.12 26.87 15.14
C LYS A 378 -13.69 26.37 15.11
N VAL A 379 -12.95 26.68 14.05
CA VAL A 379 -11.58 26.18 13.85
C VAL A 379 -10.57 26.88 14.76
N LEU A 380 -10.62 28.21 14.86
CA LEU A 380 -9.64 29.01 15.59
C LEU A 380 -9.57 28.63 17.08
N PRO A 381 -10.69 28.52 17.83
CA PRO A 381 -10.64 28.12 19.25
C PRO A 381 -9.99 26.75 19.49
N ILE A 382 -10.10 25.81 18.54
CA ILE A 382 -9.54 24.46 18.64
C ILE A 382 -8.02 24.47 18.40
N MET A 383 -7.57 25.26 17.44
CA MET A 383 -6.17 25.32 17.03
C MET A 383 -5.32 26.23 17.92
N PHE A 384 -5.91 27.32 18.43
CA PHE A 384 -5.19 28.41 19.09
C PHE A 384 -4.30 27.94 20.24
N GLY A 385 -4.84 27.15 21.17
CA GLY A 385 -4.10 26.72 22.36
C GLY A 385 -2.82 25.93 22.04
N SER A 386 -2.90 25.03 21.05
CA SER A 386 -1.75 24.24 20.61
C SER A 386 -0.72 25.12 19.89
N LEU A 387 -1.13 25.93 18.92
CA LEU A 387 -0.23 26.84 18.18
C LEU A 387 0.48 27.83 19.12
N TYR A 388 -0.26 28.45 20.04
CA TYR A 388 0.27 29.45 20.96
C TYR A 388 1.27 28.86 21.98
N ARG A 389 1.12 27.58 22.34
CA ARG A 389 2.09 26.86 23.18
C ARG A 389 3.36 26.53 22.40
N ILE A 390 3.21 25.94 21.21
CA ILE A 390 4.32 25.45 20.39
C ILE A 390 5.19 26.60 19.88
N SER A 391 4.64 27.78 19.63
CA SER A 391 5.42 28.98 19.25
C SER A 391 6.45 29.43 20.29
N LYS A 392 6.32 28.97 21.55
CA LYS A 392 7.22 29.33 22.66
C LYS A 392 8.09 28.17 23.14
N GLU A 393 7.61 26.94 23.01
CA GLU A 393 8.16 25.77 23.71
C GLU A 393 8.76 24.72 22.76
N HIS A 394 8.58 24.84 21.43
CA HIS A 394 9.08 23.84 20.48
C HIS A 394 10.60 23.95 20.27
N TRP A 395 11.29 22.81 20.26
CA TRP A 395 12.76 22.74 20.16
C TRP A 395 13.29 23.08 18.76
N ASN A 396 12.51 22.80 17.70
CA ASN A 396 12.90 23.05 16.32
C ASN A 396 12.47 24.46 15.87
N PRO A 397 13.41 25.37 15.55
CA PRO A 397 13.11 26.75 15.13
C PRO A 397 12.29 26.85 13.83
N THR A 398 12.42 25.91 12.90
CA THR A 398 11.64 25.90 11.65
C THR A 398 10.16 25.71 11.93
N ILE A 399 9.81 24.78 12.83
CA ILE A 399 8.42 24.57 13.26
C ILE A 399 7.89 25.82 13.95
N VAL A 400 8.69 26.46 14.81
CA VAL A 400 8.32 27.72 15.46
C VAL A 400 8.01 28.80 14.43
N ALA A 401 8.82 28.95 13.38
CA ALA A 401 8.58 29.91 12.30
C ALA A 401 7.28 29.61 11.53
N LEU A 402 7.04 28.34 11.18
CA LEU A 402 5.80 27.91 10.52
C LEU A 402 4.57 28.21 11.40
N VAL A 403 4.64 27.93 12.70
CA VAL A 403 3.57 28.25 13.65
C VAL A 403 3.31 29.75 13.73
N TYR A 404 4.35 30.60 13.72
CA TYR A 404 4.16 32.05 13.69
C TYR A 404 3.45 32.51 12.42
N ASN A 405 3.80 31.94 11.26
CA ASN A 405 3.10 32.23 10.00
C ASN A 405 1.62 31.85 10.10
N VAL A 406 1.33 30.64 10.59
CA VAL A 406 -0.06 30.18 10.79
C VAL A 406 -0.83 31.06 11.78
N LEU A 407 -0.23 31.44 12.91
CA LEU A 407 -0.85 32.34 13.88
C LEU A 407 -1.15 33.71 13.27
N LYS A 408 -0.25 34.23 12.43
CA LYS A 408 -0.45 35.49 11.71
C LYS A 408 -1.64 35.39 10.74
N THR A 409 -1.69 34.35 9.93
CA THR A 409 -2.82 34.10 9.00
C THR A 409 -4.15 34.01 9.75
N LEU A 410 -4.20 33.28 10.88
CA LEU A 410 -5.42 33.17 11.68
C LEU A 410 -5.85 34.51 12.32
N MET A 411 -4.89 35.35 12.71
CA MET A 411 -5.16 36.69 13.22
C MET A 411 -5.69 37.63 12.12
N GLU A 412 -5.20 37.49 10.88
CA GLU A 412 -5.70 38.24 9.72
C GLU A 412 -7.15 37.85 9.36
N MET A 413 -7.52 36.57 9.55
CA MET A 413 -8.89 36.07 9.30
C MET A 413 -9.91 36.59 10.33
N ASN A 414 -9.58 36.58 11.62
CA ASN A 414 -10.47 37.11 12.66
C ASN A 414 -9.67 37.63 13.88
N SER A 415 -9.28 38.90 13.83
CA SER A 415 -8.49 39.55 14.86
C SER A 415 -9.21 39.64 16.20
N THR A 416 -10.52 39.91 16.19
CA THR A 416 -11.33 40.04 17.41
C THR A 416 -11.36 38.74 18.22
N LEU A 417 -11.67 37.62 17.57
CA LEU A 417 -11.69 36.32 18.21
C LEU A 417 -10.28 35.89 18.66
N PHE A 418 -9.25 36.22 17.89
CA PHE A 418 -7.86 35.94 18.24
C PHE A 418 -7.42 36.66 19.53
N ASP A 419 -7.78 37.94 19.68
CA ASP A 419 -7.46 38.72 20.88
C ASP A 419 -8.21 38.20 22.11
N GLU A 420 -9.48 37.83 21.97
CA GLU A 420 -10.29 37.21 23.03
C GLU A 420 -9.68 35.89 23.51
N LEU A 421 -9.29 35.02 22.58
CA LEU A 421 -8.63 33.75 22.90
C LEU A 421 -7.26 33.96 23.55
N THR A 422 -6.51 34.97 23.13
CA THR A 422 -5.23 35.34 23.75
C THR A 422 -5.41 35.79 25.20
N ALA A 423 -6.41 36.62 25.47
CA ALA A 423 -6.74 37.07 26.83
C ALA A 423 -7.21 35.92 27.72
N SER A 424 -8.09 35.06 27.19
CA SER A 424 -8.59 33.86 27.87
C SER A 424 -7.45 32.89 28.21
N TYR A 425 -6.59 32.58 27.24
CA TYR A 425 -5.45 31.66 27.43
C TYR A 425 -4.47 32.15 28.48
N LYS A 426 -4.14 33.46 28.50
CA LYS A 426 -3.28 34.05 29.55
C LYS A 426 -3.92 33.93 30.93
N SER A 427 -5.23 34.19 31.03
CA SER A 427 -5.99 34.10 32.27
C SER A 427 -6.05 32.67 32.81
N ASP A 428 -6.30 31.69 31.94
CA ASP A 428 -6.34 30.27 32.32
C ASP A 428 -4.97 29.71 32.64
N ARG A 429 -3.91 30.16 31.96
CA ARG A 429 -2.54 29.83 32.35
C ARG A 429 -2.26 30.37 33.76
N GLN A 430 -2.58 31.63 34.03
CA GLN A 430 -2.35 32.22 35.35
C GLN A 430 -3.13 31.50 36.46
N ARG A 431 -4.38 31.09 36.20
CA ARG A 431 -5.16 30.23 37.12
C ARG A 431 -4.51 28.88 37.34
N THR A 432 -4.09 28.19 36.27
CA THR A 432 -3.44 26.87 36.38
C THR A 432 -2.10 26.93 37.11
N TRP A 433 -1.30 27.99 36.91
CA TRP A 433 -0.10 28.29 37.68
C TRP A 433 -0.40 28.50 39.17
N VAL A 434 -1.41 29.31 39.49
CA VAL A 434 -1.82 29.57 40.88
C VAL A 434 -2.36 28.30 41.53
N THR A 435 -3.22 27.53 40.86
CA THR A 435 -3.68 26.24 41.39
C THR A 435 -2.50 25.27 41.56
N GLY A 436 -1.61 25.13 40.58
CA GLY A 436 -0.44 24.25 40.71
C GLY A 436 0.47 24.61 41.89
N GLN A 437 0.62 25.90 42.19
CA GLN A 437 1.28 26.37 43.41
C GLN A 437 0.50 26.06 44.69
N VAL A 438 -0.84 26.13 44.67
CA VAL A 438 -1.69 25.74 45.80
C VAL A 438 -1.63 24.23 46.04
N TRP A 439 -1.71 23.40 45.00
CA TRP A 439 -1.53 21.94 45.09
C TRP A 439 -0.13 21.57 45.55
N GLY A 440 0.92 22.22 45.05
CA GLY A 440 2.29 22.04 45.53
C GLY A 440 2.51 22.48 46.98
N LYS A 441 1.82 23.53 47.43
CA LYS A 441 1.79 23.97 48.83
C LYS A 441 0.95 23.05 49.72
N ASP A 442 -0.10 22.44 49.20
CA ASP A 442 -0.92 21.43 49.90
C ASP A 442 -0.20 20.08 50.01
N GLU A 443 0.57 19.66 49.00
CA GLU A 443 1.46 18.49 49.10
C GLU A 443 2.63 18.75 50.05
N GLN A 444 3.25 19.93 50.01
CA GLN A 444 4.24 20.34 51.01
C GLN A 444 3.62 20.44 52.41
N SER A 445 2.40 20.95 52.56
CA SER A 445 1.67 21.02 53.84
C SER A 445 1.22 19.64 54.33
N LYS A 446 0.91 18.68 53.44
CA LYS A 446 0.63 17.29 53.79
C LYS A 446 1.91 16.56 54.19
N MET A 447 3.04 16.77 53.50
CA MET A 447 4.36 16.27 53.90
C MET A 447 4.85 16.87 55.22
N LEU A 448 4.56 18.15 55.50
CA LEU A 448 4.89 18.82 56.77
C LEU A 448 3.97 18.41 57.94
N ARG A 449 2.83 17.76 57.67
CA ARG A 449 1.93 17.20 58.72
C ARG A 449 2.28 15.74 59.10
N LEU A 450 3.06 15.03 58.30
CA LEU A 450 3.53 13.67 58.60
C LEU A 450 4.45 13.56 59.84
N PRO A 451 5.31 14.54 60.18
CA PRO A 451 6.12 14.49 61.41
C PRO A 451 5.33 14.78 62.70
N VAL A 452 4.13 15.37 62.61
CA VAL A 452 3.31 15.70 63.79
C VAL A 452 2.49 14.48 64.26
N LEU A 453 2.07 13.62 63.34
CA LEU A 453 1.39 12.37 63.68
C LEU A 453 2.37 11.30 64.24
N CYS A 454 3.64 11.29 63.82
CA CYS A 454 4.65 10.40 64.40
C CYS A 454 5.06 10.78 65.84
N LYS A 455 5.00 12.07 66.22
CA LYS A 455 5.33 12.50 67.60
C LYS A 455 4.19 12.29 68.60
N LEU A 456 2.94 12.27 68.16
CA LEU A 456 1.79 11.94 69.03
C LEU A 456 1.70 10.44 69.36
N SER A 457 2.22 9.57 68.49
CA SER A 457 2.32 8.12 68.74
C SER A 457 3.36 7.77 69.82
N GLN A 458 4.47 8.50 69.90
CA GLN A 458 5.52 8.25 70.90
C GLN A 458 5.19 8.81 72.30
N ALA A 459 4.34 9.85 72.39
CA ALA A 459 3.95 10.43 73.69
C ALA A 459 2.82 9.68 74.41
N LEU A 460 2.10 8.77 73.73
CA LEU A 460 1.09 7.90 74.33
C LEU A 460 1.64 6.52 74.74
N SER A 461 2.95 6.31 74.59
CA SER A 461 3.65 5.06 74.90
C SER A 461 4.68 5.21 76.02
N SER A 462 4.63 6.30 76.81
CA SER A 462 5.49 6.54 77.98
C SER A 462 4.68 6.48 79.27
#